data_AF-A0A3D0IYP6-F1
#
_entry.id   AF-A0A3D0IYP6-F1
#
_cell.length_a   1.000
_cell.length_b   1.000
_cell.length_c   1.000
_cell.angle_alpha   90.00
_cell.angle_beta   90.00
_cell.angle_gamma   90.00
#
_symmetry.space_group_name_H-M   'P 1'
#
loop_
_entity.id
_entity.type
_entity.pdbx_description
1 polymer ?
#
loop_
_entity_poly.entity_id
_entity_poly.type
_entity_poly.pdbx_seq_one_letter_code
_entity_poly.pdbx_strand_id
1 'polypeptide(L)'
;MSLLELEPKTGRTHQLRIQCSQRNLPIVGDRTYGDFEKNRVLAKSTGQQGMFLHAERVKVPFRGNDWEAGVTVPERFRVLLVK
;
A
#
# COMPACT_ATOMS: atom_id res chain seq x y z
N MET A 1 13.06 -2.00 4.11
CA MET A 1 11.68 -1.83 3.59
C MET A 1 11.62 -2.55 2.26
N SER A 2 10.45 -3.07 1.87
CA SER A 2 10.29 -3.84 0.62
C SER A 2 8.94 -3.52 -0.03
N LEU A 3 8.87 -3.60 -1.35
CA LEU A 3 7.62 -3.55 -2.11
C LEU A 3 6.90 -4.89 -2.00
N LEU A 4 5.60 -4.86 -1.74
CA LEU A 4 4.74 -6.05 -1.69
C LEU A 4 3.55 -5.87 -2.64
N GLU A 5 3.29 -6.89 -3.46
CA GLU A 5 2.02 -7.03 -4.17
C GLU A 5 1.04 -7.80 -3.28
N LEU A 6 -0.20 -7.31 -3.18
CA LEU A 6 -1.22 -7.86 -2.29
C LEU A 6 -2.52 -8.10 -3.06
N GLU A 7 -3.07 -9.30 -2.95
CA GLU A 7 -4.37 -9.66 -3.53
C GLU A 7 -5.38 -10.00 -2.41
N PRO A 8 -6.18 -9.03 -1.92
CA PRO A 8 -7.16 -9.31 -0.89
C PRO A 8 -8.27 -10.23 -1.44
N LYS A 9 -8.45 -11.41 -0.83
CA LYS A 9 -9.56 -12.32 -1.16
C LYS A 9 -10.91 -11.91 -0.56
N THR A 10 -10.88 -10.99 0.40
CA THR A 10 -12.07 -10.40 1.05
C THR A 10 -11.86 -8.90 1.23
N GLY A 11 -12.94 -8.14 1.34
CA GLY A 11 -12.91 -6.66 1.44
C GLY A 11 -13.13 -6.10 2.85
N ARG A 12 -12.62 -6.74 3.91
CA ARG A 12 -12.85 -6.25 5.28
C ARG A 12 -12.16 -4.90 5.52
N THR A 13 -12.74 -4.07 6.38
CA THR A 13 -12.17 -2.77 6.76
C THR A 13 -10.74 -2.92 7.25
N HIS A 14 -9.83 -2.13 6.66
CA HIS A 14 -8.39 -2.11 6.99
C HIS A 14 -7.67 -3.47 6.88
N GLN A 15 -8.24 -4.45 6.16
CA GLN A 15 -7.76 -5.83 6.17
C GLN A 15 -6.25 -5.96 5.92
N LEU A 16 -5.76 -5.39 4.81
CA LEU A 16 -4.34 -5.47 4.46
C LEU A 16 -3.46 -4.79 5.50
N ARG A 17 -3.88 -3.64 6.02
CA ARG A 17 -3.16 -2.85 7.02
C ARG A 17 -2.93 -3.65 8.31
N ILE A 18 -3.99 -4.24 8.85
CA ILE A 18 -3.96 -5.06 10.06
C ILE A 18 -3.14 -6.32 9.81
N GLN A 19 -3.38 -7.01 8.69
CA GLN A 19 -2.69 -8.26 8.35
C GLN A 19 -1.18 -8.08 8.18
N CYS A 20 -0.75 -6.98 7.55
CA CYS A 20 0.65 -6.59 7.40
C CYS A 20 1.30 -6.30 8.76
N SER A 21 0.64 -5.50 9.60
CA SER A 21 1.12 -5.18 10.95
C SER A 21 1.26 -6.42 11.84
N GLN A 22 0.27 -7.32 11.86
CA GLN A 22 0.31 -8.58 12.61
C GLN A 22 1.45 -9.53 12.16
N ARG A 23 1.94 -9.38 10.93
CA ARG A 23 3.06 -10.15 10.39
C ARG A 23 4.41 -9.46 10.58
N ASN A 24 4.48 -8.41 11.39
CA ASN A 24 5.66 -7.56 11.58
C ASN A 24 6.16 -6.89 10.29
N LEU A 25 5.26 -6.68 9.33
CA LEU A 25 5.51 -5.99 8.07
C LEU A 25 4.53 -4.82 7.88
N PRO A 26 4.46 -3.86 8.83
CA PRO A 26 3.49 -2.77 8.76
C PRO A 26 3.66 -1.93 7.49
N ILE A 27 2.53 -1.43 6.96
CA ILE A 27 2.52 -0.56 5.78
C ILE A 27 3.17 0.79 6.15
N VAL A 28 4.08 1.23 5.28
CA VAL A 28 4.77 2.51 5.44
C VAL A 28 3.77 3.67 5.39
N GLY A 29 3.91 4.60 6.33
CA GLY A 29 3.03 5.77 6.45
C GLY A 29 1.63 5.47 7.01
N ASP A 30 1.34 4.23 7.43
CA ASP A 30 0.12 3.93 8.17
C ASP A 30 0.18 4.57 9.56
N ARG A 31 -0.78 5.45 9.86
CA ARG A 31 -0.88 6.20 11.12
C ARG A 31 -1.57 5.43 12.25
N THR A 32 -2.12 4.25 11.99
CA THR A 32 -2.88 3.47 12.98
C THR A 32 -2.18 2.17 13.33
N TYR A 33 -1.77 1.41 12.32
CA TYR A 33 -1.16 0.08 12.49
C TYR A 33 0.33 0.04 12.10
N GLY A 34 0.88 1.21 11.75
CA GLY A 34 2.25 1.36 11.27
C GLY A 34 3.28 1.58 12.38
N ASP A 35 4.53 1.76 11.95
CA ASP A 35 5.65 2.12 12.83
C ASP A 35 5.81 3.65 12.84
N PHE A 36 5.37 4.29 13.93
CA PHE A 36 5.35 5.75 14.07
C PHE A 36 6.74 6.39 13.97
N GLU A 37 7.75 5.75 14.56
CA GLU A 37 9.12 6.26 14.56
C GLU A 37 9.73 6.19 13.16
N LYS A 38 9.59 5.05 12.48
CA LYS A 38 10.05 4.93 11.08
C LYS A 38 9.30 5.87 10.15
N ASN A 39 8.00 6.03 10.33
CA ASN A 39 7.20 6.98 9.54
C ASN A 39 7.68 8.43 9.73
N ARG A 40 8.02 8.82 10.96
CA ARG A 40 8.56 10.15 11.26
C ARG A 40 9.92 10.38 10.63
N VAL A 41 10.83 9.40 10.72
CA VAL A 41 12.15 9.46 10.10
C VAL A 41 12.03 9.54 8.58
N LEU A 42 11.14 8.75 7.99
CA LEU A 42 10.89 8.76 6.55
C LEU A 42 10.33 10.11 6.08
N ALA A 43 9.34 10.65 6.79
CA ALA A 43 8.77 11.95 6.44
C ALA A 43 9.80 13.08 6.52
N LYS A 44 10.71 13.03 7.50
CA LYS A 44 11.80 14.01 7.61
C LYS A 44 12.84 13.88 6.50
N SER A 45 13.18 12.65 6.09
CA SER A 45 14.23 12.39 5.10
C SER A 45 13.76 12.54 3.65
N THR A 46 12.51 12.20 3.35
CA THR A 46 11.97 12.19 1.98
C THR A 46 10.99 13.33 1.70
N GLY A 47 10.52 14.02 2.74
CA GLY A 47 9.42 14.99 2.64
C GLY A 47 8.05 14.36 2.36
N GLN A 48 7.97 13.04 2.17
CA GLN A 48 6.73 12.35 1.83
C GLN A 48 5.93 11.95 3.06
N GLN A 49 4.61 12.15 2.98
CA GLN A 49 3.67 11.83 4.04
C GLN A 49 2.49 11.00 3.51
N GLY A 50 1.84 10.29 4.43
CA GLY A 50 0.67 9.47 4.12
C GLY A 50 1.02 8.01 3.82
N MET A 51 -0.03 7.22 3.66
CA MET A 51 0.08 5.77 3.53
C MET A 51 0.58 5.37 2.14
N PHE A 52 1.54 4.44 2.12
CA PHE A 52 2.07 3.83 0.91
C PHE A 52 1.32 2.53 0.61
N LEU A 53 0.00 2.66 0.40
CA LEU A 53 -0.87 1.61 -0.10
C LEU A 53 -1.59 2.14 -1.34
N HIS A 54 -1.45 1.44 -2.47
CA HIS A 54 -2.01 1.83 -3.76
C HIS A 54 -2.76 0.65 -4.37
N ALA A 55 -3.97 0.90 -4.85
CA ALA A 55 -4.73 -0.08 -5.62
C ALA A 55 -4.31 0.03 -7.08
N GLU A 56 -3.32 -0.79 -7.47
CA GLU A 56 -2.76 -0.74 -8.83
C GLU A 56 -3.72 -1.26 -9.89
N ARG A 57 -4.46 -2.33 -9.59
CA ARG A 57 -5.26 -3.07 -10.58
C ARG A 57 -6.55 -3.56 -9.95
N VAL A 58 -7.63 -3.50 -10.71
CA VAL A 58 -8.91 -4.13 -10.38
C VAL A 58 -9.35 -4.95 -11.57
N LYS A 59 -9.63 -6.23 -11.31
CA LYS A 59 -10.21 -7.16 -12.28
C LYS A 59 -11.53 -7.68 -11.74
N VAL A 60 -12.61 -7.51 -12.49
CA VAL A 60 -13.96 -7.97 -12.10
C VAL A 60 -14.69 -8.54 -13.31
N PRO A 61 -15.56 -9.55 -13.12
CA PRO A 61 -16.46 -9.98 -14.17
C PRO A 61 -17.52 -8.90 -14.41
N PHE A 62 -17.70 -8.49 -15.66
CA PHE A 62 -18.70 -7.51 -16.07
C PHE A 62 -19.36 -7.94 -17.39
N ARG A 63 -20.69 -8.11 -17.36
CA ARG A 63 -21.50 -8.49 -18.53
C ARG A 63 -21.00 -9.75 -19.26
N GLY A 64 -20.56 -10.76 -18.51
CA GLY A 64 -20.09 -12.03 -19.06
C GLY A 64 -18.66 -12.02 -19.61
N ASN A 65 -17.93 -10.92 -19.47
CA ASN A 65 -16.51 -10.82 -19.80
C ASN A 65 -15.69 -10.35 -18.59
N ASP A 66 -14.40 -10.60 -18.60
CA ASP A 66 -13.49 -10.00 -17.64
C ASP A 66 -13.25 -8.53 -18.01
N TRP A 67 -13.48 -7.63 -17.06
CA TRP A 67 -13.10 -6.23 -17.17
C TRP A 67 -11.94 -5.94 -16.22
N GLU A 68 -11.00 -5.15 -16.69
CA GLU A 68 -9.82 -4.76 -15.94
C GLU A 68 -9.53 -3.28 -16.11
N ALA A 69 -9.12 -2.63 -15.02
CA ALA A 69 -8.51 -1.32 -15.04
C ALA A 69 -7.27 -1.29 -14.15
N GLY A 70 -6.28 -0.52 -14.58
CA GLY A 70 -5.05 -0.29 -13.84
C GLY A 70 -4.72 1.19 -13.73
N VAL A 71 -4.02 1.55 -12.66
CA VAL A 71 -3.48 2.90 -12.44
C VAL A 71 -2.02 2.76 -12.03
N THR A 72 -1.15 3.48 -12.72
CA THR A 72 0.28 3.51 -12.42
C THR A 72 0.54 3.99 -10.99
N VAL A 73 1.58 3.43 -10.38
CA VAL A 73 2.01 3.81 -9.03
C VAL A 73 2.23 5.34 -8.94
N PRO A 74 1.72 6.03 -7.91
CA PRO A 74 1.87 7.48 -7.79
C PRO A 74 3.34 7.90 -7.68
N GLU A 75 3.71 9.05 -8.27
CA GLU A 75 5.10 9.53 -8.31
C GLU A 75 5.76 9.62 -6.93
N ARG A 76 4.98 10.00 -5.91
CA ARG A 76 5.46 10.09 -4.52
C ARG A 76 6.00 8.76 -3.97
N PHE A 77 5.58 7.62 -4.51
CA PHE A 77 6.06 6.30 -4.08
C PHE A 77 7.45 6.01 -4.63
N ARG A 78 7.86 6.67 -5.72
CA ARG A 78 9.15 6.43 -6.35
C ARG A 78 10.32 6.66 -5.41
N VAL A 79 10.22 7.61 -4.48
CA VAL A 79 11.28 7.87 -3.48
C VAL A 79 11.62 6.65 -2.61
N LEU A 80 10.72 5.67 -2.52
CA LEU A 80 10.92 4.42 -1.77
C LEU A 80 11.26 3.22 -2.67
N LEU A 81 11.17 3.39 -3.99
CA LEU A 81 11.32 2.32 -4.99
C LEU A 81 12.65 2.38 -5.73
N VAL A 82 13.43 3.46 -5.57
CA VAL A 82 14.79 3.54 -6.12
C VAL A 82 15.72 2.67 -5.29
N LYS A 83 16.40 1.72 -5.95
CA LYS A 83 17.49 0.93 -5.38
C LYS A 83 18.70 1.81 -5.07
#